data_AF-A0A963T6T2-F1
#
_entry.id   AF-A0A963T6T2-F1
#
_cell.length_a   1.000
_cell.length_b   1.000
_cell.length_c   1.000
_cell.angle_alpha   90.00
_cell.angle_beta   90.00
_cell.angle_gamma   90.00
#
_symmetry.space_group_name_H-M   'P 1'
#
loop_
_entity.id
_entity.type
_entity.pdbx_description
1 polymer ?
#
loop_
_entity_poly.entity_id
_entity_poly.type
_entity_poly.pdbx_seq_one_letter_code
_entity_poly.pdbx_strand_id
1 'polypeptide(L)'
;MAYTFNHDLLLGEPDLAAARADFPDIVFALHNPALKEVFAPIDKRANAAKRKSRQWGVIAVALATLALMLAAGEVLYHDFSKDMVRLIAIIGAIAGIASVIIGVFGVMFRARKLRWLADRLTTERLRQFHFQHYVAFAGDIIAGAANEEKARAYLNRRSEDFKAFKSALVDRADDELHHLVEAEDPGVGLMFTNGGAPLPDNPRHLGEYFKAYRILRFDRQIGYCDLMLREKGAFWTYAPVRQAKLIGSVAMVCVFAILVLHGLVFVGALADVPAMKGPAIHVAAIWSAIIALAARTIEEGFQPETEVERLRQYRLSLRRIFERFSATEDPQEKLRAMTDLEKLSFEEMILFLRGNYEAQYVM
;
A
#
# COMPACT_ATOMS: atom_id res chain seq x y z
N MET A 1 -5.94 -16.00 5.07
CA MET A 1 -4.69 -15.94 5.86
C MET A 1 -4.43 -14.47 6.15
N ALA A 2 -4.69 -14.00 7.37
CA ALA A 2 -4.30 -12.65 7.78
C ALA A 2 -2.77 -12.68 7.89
N TYR A 3 -2.09 -11.89 7.07
CA TYR A 3 -0.63 -11.92 7.04
C TYR A 3 -0.07 -11.29 8.32
N THR A 4 0.87 -11.99 8.95
CA THR A 4 1.52 -11.72 10.23
C THR A 4 2.34 -10.42 10.29
N PHE A 5 2.28 -9.53 9.29
CA PHE A 5 3.17 -8.36 9.17
C PHE A 5 2.59 -7.08 9.80
N ASN A 6 1.29 -7.02 10.08
CA ASN A 6 0.66 -5.92 10.85
C ASN A 6 0.64 -6.18 12.37
N HIS A 7 1.47 -7.10 12.85
CA HIS A 7 1.53 -7.50 14.26
C HIS A 7 2.67 -6.80 15.01
N ASP A 8 3.33 -5.82 14.40
CA ASP A 8 4.39 -5.03 15.02
C ASP A 8 3.90 -4.25 16.25
N LEU A 9 2.61 -3.90 16.27
CA LEU A 9 1.92 -3.32 17.42
C LEU A 9 1.27 -4.34 18.37
N LEU A 10 1.50 -5.65 18.18
CA LEU A 10 0.95 -6.73 19.02
C LEU A 10 -0.57 -6.69 19.15
N LEU A 11 -1.29 -6.47 18.05
CA LEU A 11 -2.74 -6.19 18.07
C LEU A 11 -3.60 -7.32 18.68
N GLY A 12 -3.20 -8.58 18.49
CA GLY A 12 -3.91 -9.75 19.03
C GLY A 12 -3.31 -10.30 20.33
N GLU A 13 -4.13 -10.99 21.12
CA GLU A 13 -3.66 -11.69 22.33
C GLU A 13 -2.58 -12.74 22.03
N PRO A 14 -2.63 -13.52 20.94
CA PRO A 14 -1.55 -14.47 20.62
C PRO A 14 -0.19 -13.79 20.42
N ASP A 15 -0.16 -12.63 19.74
CA ASP A 15 1.09 -11.89 19.51
C ASP A 15 1.62 -11.28 20.82
N LEU A 16 0.72 -10.77 21.66
CA LEU A 16 1.08 -10.25 22.98
C LEU A 16 1.60 -11.38 23.89
N ALA A 17 0.98 -12.56 23.86
CA ALA A 17 1.44 -13.72 24.63
C ALA A 17 2.83 -14.17 24.17
N ALA A 18 3.09 -14.21 22.86
CA ALA A 18 4.42 -14.49 22.32
C ALA A 18 5.44 -13.43 22.77
N ALA A 19 5.10 -12.14 22.69
CA ALA A 19 5.98 -11.06 23.15
C ALA A 19 6.25 -11.11 24.66
N ARG A 20 5.26 -11.49 25.49
CA ARG A 20 5.46 -11.71 26.94
C ARG A 20 6.43 -12.86 27.22
N ALA A 21 6.44 -13.90 26.38
CA ALA A 21 7.36 -15.02 26.51
C ALA A 21 8.77 -14.67 26.02
N ASP A 22 8.88 -13.95 24.91
CA ASP A 22 10.15 -13.62 24.26
C ASP A 22 10.88 -12.41 24.90
N PHE A 23 10.12 -11.47 25.46
CA PHE A 23 10.60 -10.21 26.03
C PHE A 23 9.93 -9.86 27.37
N PRO A 24 10.05 -10.73 28.39
CA PRO A 24 9.35 -10.57 29.66
C PRO A 24 9.73 -9.29 30.42
N ASP A 25 10.99 -8.86 30.32
CA ASP A 25 11.51 -7.75 31.13
C ASP A 25 11.08 -6.38 30.56
N ILE A 26 10.74 -6.30 29.26
CA ILE A 26 10.36 -5.04 28.60
C ILE A 26 8.98 -5.03 27.96
N VAL A 27 8.16 -6.08 28.14
CA VAL A 27 6.81 -6.16 27.53
C VAL A 27 5.90 -4.99 27.90
N PHE A 28 6.12 -4.38 29.07
CA PHE A 28 5.40 -3.18 29.49
C PHE A 28 5.63 -2.00 28.51
N ALA A 29 6.80 -1.89 27.89
CA ALA A 29 7.10 -0.89 26.89
C ALA A 29 6.62 -1.26 25.47
N LEU A 30 6.45 -2.56 25.20
CA LEU A 30 5.92 -3.06 23.93
C LEU A 30 4.39 -3.02 23.87
N HIS A 31 3.72 -3.02 25.03
CA HIS A 31 2.27 -3.02 25.10
C HIS A 31 1.70 -1.61 25.33
N ASN A 32 0.92 -1.10 24.37
CA ASN A 32 0.14 0.14 24.54
C ASN A 32 -1.33 -0.08 24.15
N PRO A 33 -2.24 -0.37 25.10
CA PRO A 33 -3.64 -0.67 24.79
C PRO A 33 -4.38 0.53 24.19
N ALA A 34 -4.17 1.74 24.73
CA ALA A 34 -4.81 2.96 24.24
C ALA A 34 -4.46 3.24 22.77
N LEU A 35 -3.22 2.98 22.37
CA LEU A 35 -2.79 3.09 20.96
C LEU A 35 -3.50 2.06 20.07
N LYS A 36 -3.61 0.80 20.52
CA LYS A 36 -4.29 -0.26 19.77
C LYS A 36 -5.77 0.05 19.54
N GLU A 37 -6.45 0.58 20.56
CA GLU A 37 -7.86 0.98 20.49
C GLU A 37 -8.11 2.05 19.42
N VAL A 38 -7.18 2.99 19.26
CA VAL A 38 -7.25 4.00 18.19
C VAL A 38 -6.84 3.40 16.83
N PHE A 39 -5.79 2.60 16.78
CA PHE A 39 -5.23 2.06 15.54
C PHE A 39 -6.18 1.09 14.82
N ALA A 40 -6.71 0.09 15.52
CA ALA A 40 -7.46 -1.02 14.92
C ALA A 40 -8.67 -0.60 14.06
N PRO A 41 -9.57 0.31 14.51
CA PRO A 41 -10.71 0.73 13.69
C PRO A 41 -10.28 1.52 12.45
N ILE A 42 -9.20 2.31 12.55
CA ILE A 42 -8.68 3.13 11.44
C ILE A 42 -8.03 2.21 10.39
N ASP A 43 -7.17 1.28 10.77
CA ASP A 43 -6.55 0.33 9.83
C ASP A 43 -7.59 -0.54 9.12
N LYS A 44 -8.61 -1.02 9.85
CA LYS A 44 -9.72 -1.77 9.26
C LYS A 44 -10.46 -0.95 8.21
N ARG A 45 -10.75 0.33 8.50
CA ARG A 45 -11.41 1.25 7.57
C ARG A 45 -10.53 1.53 6.35
N ALA A 46 -9.25 1.82 6.54
CA ALA A 46 -8.30 2.10 5.46
C ALA A 46 -8.13 0.91 4.50
N ASN A 47 -8.00 -0.30 5.04
CA ASN A 47 -7.89 -1.52 4.24
C ASN A 47 -9.18 -1.84 3.47
N ALA A 48 -10.35 -1.65 4.10
CA ALA A 48 -11.63 -1.84 3.44
C ALA A 48 -11.87 -0.81 2.31
N ALA A 49 -11.49 0.46 2.53
CA ALA A 49 -11.61 1.52 1.54
C ALA A 49 -10.75 1.21 0.30
N LYS A 50 -9.47 0.88 0.48
CA LYS A 50 -8.55 0.49 -0.62
C LYS A 50 -9.12 -0.68 -1.43
N ARG A 51 -9.57 -1.75 -0.76
CA ARG A 51 -10.11 -2.93 -1.45
C ARG A 51 -11.35 -2.60 -2.28
N LYS A 52 -12.31 -1.86 -1.72
CA LYS A 52 -13.55 -1.51 -2.41
C LYS A 52 -13.27 -0.61 -3.62
N SER A 53 -12.42 0.39 -3.45
CA SER A 53 -12.06 1.35 -4.49
C SER A 53 -11.41 0.64 -5.70
N ARG A 54 -10.44 -0.27 -5.47
CA ARG A 54 -9.86 -1.14 -6.52
C ARG A 54 -10.89 -1.96 -7.28
N GLN A 55 -11.83 -2.57 -6.57
CA GLN A 55 -12.86 -3.40 -7.20
C GLN A 55 -13.78 -2.58 -8.10
N TRP A 56 -14.21 -1.41 -7.64
CA TRP A 56 -15.09 -0.54 -8.42
C TRP A 56 -14.40 0.05 -9.64
N GLY A 57 -13.13 0.45 -9.54
CA GLY A 57 -12.40 0.97 -10.70
C GLY A 57 -12.22 -0.09 -11.79
N VAL A 58 -11.92 -1.34 -11.43
CA VAL A 58 -11.84 -2.44 -12.41
C VAL A 58 -13.20 -2.74 -13.02
N ILE A 59 -14.28 -2.75 -12.23
CA ILE A 59 -15.63 -2.95 -12.76
C ILE A 59 -15.97 -1.84 -13.76
N ALA A 60 -15.63 -0.58 -13.46
CA ALA A 60 -15.86 0.54 -14.36
C ALA A 60 -15.12 0.36 -15.70
N VAL A 61 -13.84 0.00 -15.65
CA VAL A 61 -13.04 -0.26 -16.87
C VAL A 61 -13.64 -1.44 -17.65
N ALA A 62 -13.96 -2.55 -17.00
CA ALA A 62 -14.53 -3.72 -17.66
C ALA A 62 -15.87 -3.42 -18.35
N LEU A 63 -16.73 -2.62 -17.72
CA LEU A 63 -18.00 -2.17 -18.32
C LEU A 63 -17.77 -1.25 -19.53
N ALA A 64 -16.81 -0.32 -19.45
CA ALA A 64 -16.44 0.54 -20.57
C ALA A 64 -15.87 -0.28 -21.75
N THR A 65 -14.97 -1.22 -21.46
CA THR A 65 -14.41 -2.16 -22.44
C THR A 65 -15.52 -2.94 -23.12
N LEU A 66 -16.48 -3.49 -22.36
CA LEU A 66 -17.61 -4.24 -22.90
C LEU A 66 -18.47 -3.36 -23.82
N ALA A 67 -18.82 -2.14 -23.39
CA ALA A 67 -19.62 -1.22 -24.18
C ALA A 67 -18.95 -0.89 -25.53
N LEU A 68 -17.65 -0.59 -25.51
CA LEU A 68 -16.87 -0.28 -26.72
C LEU A 68 -16.73 -1.49 -27.64
N MET A 69 -16.51 -2.69 -27.08
CA MET A 69 -16.42 -3.91 -27.88
C MET A 69 -17.75 -4.24 -28.56
N LEU A 70 -18.87 -4.12 -27.85
CA LEU A 70 -20.20 -4.33 -28.45
C LEU A 70 -20.46 -3.33 -29.57
N ALA A 71 -20.22 -2.03 -29.34
CA ALA A 71 -20.37 -1.00 -30.36
C ALA A 71 -19.48 -1.26 -31.60
N ALA A 72 -18.20 -1.58 -31.39
CA ALA A 72 -17.27 -1.89 -32.50
C ALA A 72 -17.62 -3.19 -33.23
N GLY A 73 -18.35 -4.10 -32.58
CA GLY A 73 -18.73 -5.40 -33.11
C GLY A 73 -19.99 -5.41 -33.98
N GLU A 74 -20.64 -4.25 -34.20
CA GLU A 74 -21.95 -4.15 -34.88
C GLU A 74 -22.04 -4.95 -36.18
N VAL A 75 -21.01 -4.86 -37.01
CA VAL A 75 -20.94 -5.54 -38.31
C VAL A 75 -21.03 -7.08 -38.17
N LEU A 76 -20.64 -7.65 -37.04
CA LEU A 76 -20.68 -9.11 -36.84
C LEU A 76 -22.06 -9.66 -36.50
N TYR A 77 -22.96 -8.81 -36.02
CA TYR A 77 -24.29 -9.23 -35.60
C TYR A 77 -25.41 -8.48 -36.35
N HIS A 78 -25.08 -7.75 -37.42
CA HIS A 78 -26.05 -6.98 -38.20
C HIS A 78 -27.14 -7.85 -38.84
N ASP A 79 -26.83 -9.10 -39.18
CA ASP A 79 -27.76 -10.08 -39.74
C ASP A 79 -28.59 -10.83 -38.67
N PHE A 80 -28.36 -10.57 -37.38
CA PHE A 80 -29.16 -11.18 -36.33
C PHE A 80 -30.59 -10.63 -36.33
N SER A 81 -31.50 -11.30 -35.62
CA SER A 81 -32.86 -10.79 -35.48
C SER A 81 -32.84 -9.39 -34.84
N LYS A 82 -33.80 -8.54 -35.24
CA LYS A 82 -33.92 -7.17 -34.70
C LYS A 82 -33.97 -7.14 -33.17
N ASP A 83 -34.58 -8.15 -32.56
CA ASP A 83 -34.65 -8.29 -31.10
C ASP A 83 -33.28 -8.58 -30.47
N MET A 84 -32.46 -9.41 -31.11
CA MET A 84 -31.08 -9.67 -30.64
C MET A 84 -30.19 -8.45 -30.78
N VAL A 85 -30.23 -7.76 -31.92
CA VAL A 85 -29.47 -6.51 -32.13
C VAL A 85 -29.87 -5.47 -31.10
N ARG A 86 -31.18 -5.31 -30.85
CA ARG A 86 -31.71 -4.41 -29.82
C ARG A 86 -31.22 -4.79 -28.43
N LEU A 87 -31.21 -6.09 -28.07
CA LEU A 87 -30.73 -6.56 -26.78
C LEU A 87 -29.24 -6.25 -26.59
N ILE A 88 -28.40 -6.52 -27.59
CA ILE A 88 -26.96 -6.22 -27.55
C ILE A 88 -26.74 -4.71 -27.37
N ALA A 89 -27.45 -3.88 -28.13
CA ALA A 89 -27.38 -2.43 -28.01
C ALA A 89 -27.80 -1.93 -26.62
N ILE A 90 -28.86 -2.50 -26.03
CA ILE A 90 -29.28 -2.18 -24.66
C ILE A 90 -28.21 -2.56 -23.64
N ILE A 91 -27.61 -3.76 -23.76
CA ILE A 91 -26.53 -4.19 -22.86
C ILE A 91 -25.33 -3.25 -22.98
N GLY A 92 -24.90 -2.92 -24.20
CA GLY A 92 -23.80 -1.99 -24.46
C GLY A 92 -24.08 -0.59 -23.90
N ALA A 93 -25.29 -0.07 -24.09
CA ALA A 93 -25.69 1.23 -23.56
C ALA A 93 -25.71 1.23 -22.02
N ILE A 94 -26.28 0.20 -21.38
CA ILE A 94 -26.29 0.08 -19.92
C ILE A 94 -24.85 -0.02 -19.38
N ALA A 95 -23.99 -0.82 -20.03
CA ALA A 95 -22.60 -0.96 -19.63
C ALA A 95 -21.84 0.38 -19.73
N GLY A 96 -22.00 1.11 -20.83
CA GLY A 96 -21.35 2.42 -21.04
C GLY A 96 -21.85 3.49 -20.07
N ILE A 97 -23.16 3.55 -19.83
CA ILE A 97 -23.75 4.48 -18.84
C ILE A 97 -23.25 4.12 -17.44
N ALA A 98 -23.29 2.84 -17.06
CA ALA A 98 -22.83 2.37 -15.76
C ALA A 98 -21.33 2.64 -15.56
N SER A 99 -20.48 2.45 -16.58
CA SER A 99 -19.05 2.76 -16.48
C SER A 99 -18.79 4.25 -16.26
N VAL A 100 -19.52 5.12 -16.97
CA VAL A 100 -19.41 6.57 -16.80
C VAL A 100 -19.92 6.99 -15.43
N ILE A 101 -21.05 6.44 -14.97
CA ILE A 101 -21.56 6.70 -13.61
C ILE A 101 -20.50 6.29 -12.59
N ILE A 102 -20.00 5.06 -12.62
CA ILE A 102 -19.00 4.59 -11.65
C ILE A 102 -17.71 5.43 -11.75
N GLY A 103 -17.27 5.77 -12.96
CA GLY A 103 -16.08 6.60 -13.21
C GLY A 103 -16.23 8.03 -12.68
N VAL A 104 -17.32 8.72 -13.04
CA VAL A 104 -17.62 10.09 -12.59
C VAL A 104 -17.87 10.15 -11.09
N PHE A 105 -18.65 9.21 -10.53
CA PHE A 105 -18.78 9.11 -9.08
C PHE A 105 -17.44 8.77 -8.41
N GLY A 106 -16.60 7.95 -9.04
CA GLY A 106 -15.22 7.65 -8.65
C GLY A 106 -14.33 8.89 -8.56
N VAL A 107 -14.37 9.74 -9.59
CA VAL A 107 -13.66 11.04 -9.65
C VAL A 107 -14.21 12.03 -8.62
N MET A 108 -15.53 12.00 -8.34
CA MET A 108 -16.15 12.82 -7.29
C MET A 108 -15.81 12.37 -5.87
N PHE A 109 -15.07 11.28 -5.68
CA PHE A 109 -14.64 10.79 -4.36
C PHE A 109 -13.26 11.31 -3.91
N ARG A 110 -12.84 12.50 -4.34
CA ARG A 110 -11.71 13.22 -3.72
C ARG A 110 -11.80 13.16 -2.18
N ALA A 111 -12.98 13.39 -1.61
CA ALA A 111 -13.18 13.29 -0.16
C ALA A 111 -12.93 11.88 0.43
N ARG A 112 -13.32 10.79 -0.27
CA ARG A 112 -13.04 9.42 0.23
C ARG A 112 -11.58 9.03 0.06
N LYS A 113 -10.95 9.47 -1.04
CA LYS A 113 -9.51 9.37 -1.24
C LYS A 113 -8.76 10.05 -0.11
N LEU A 114 -9.06 11.32 0.15
CA LEU A 114 -8.42 12.11 1.19
C LEU A 114 -8.62 11.45 2.55
N ARG A 115 -9.83 11.00 2.86
CA ARG A 115 -10.09 10.23 4.09
C ARG A 115 -9.27 8.94 4.17
N TRP A 116 -9.15 8.20 3.07
CA TRP A 116 -8.32 7.00 3.02
C TRP A 116 -6.83 7.32 3.24
N LEU A 117 -6.33 8.39 2.64
CA LEU A 117 -4.95 8.86 2.83
C LEU A 117 -4.71 9.36 4.26
N ALA A 118 -5.66 10.09 4.84
CA ALA A 118 -5.61 10.52 6.23
C ALA A 118 -5.60 9.31 7.17
N ASP A 119 -6.48 8.32 6.95
CA ASP A 119 -6.47 7.07 7.71
C ASP A 119 -5.11 6.36 7.59
N ARG A 120 -4.49 6.34 6.40
CA ARG A 120 -3.16 5.76 6.19
C ARG A 120 -2.08 6.51 6.94
N LEU A 121 -2.04 7.83 6.80
CA LEU A 121 -1.15 8.70 7.55
C LEU A 121 -1.28 8.42 9.05
N THR A 122 -2.51 8.42 9.57
CA THR A 122 -2.76 8.15 11.00
C THR A 122 -2.23 6.79 11.42
N THR A 123 -2.47 5.72 10.65
CA THR A 123 -1.98 4.38 10.99
C THR A 123 -0.45 4.32 11.02
N GLU A 124 0.23 4.92 10.03
CA GLU A 124 1.69 4.92 10.01
C GLU A 124 2.29 5.81 11.10
N ARG A 125 1.70 6.98 11.37
CA ARG A 125 2.12 7.85 12.47
C ARG A 125 1.88 7.22 13.83
N LEU A 126 0.83 6.41 14.02
CA LEU A 126 0.64 5.63 15.25
C LEU A 126 1.74 4.57 15.43
N ARG A 127 2.14 3.87 14.35
CA ARG A 127 3.30 2.96 14.41
C ARG A 127 4.58 3.72 14.74
N GLN A 128 4.81 4.85 14.07
CA GLN A 128 5.99 5.67 14.35
C GLN A 128 5.99 6.23 15.75
N PHE A 129 4.86 6.67 16.30
CA PHE A 129 4.78 7.08 17.71
C PHE A 129 5.25 5.93 18.62
N HIS A 130 4.74 4.71 18.39
CA HIS A 130 5.13 3.55 19.18
C HIS A 130 6.64 3.32 19.17
N PHE A 131 7.25 3.25 17.98
CA PHE A 131 8.66 2.91 17.83
C PHE A 131 9.61 4.07 18.08
N GLN A 132 9.26 5.31 17.70
CA GLN A 132 10.06 6.48 18.05
C GLN A 132 10.06 6.73 19.56
N HIS A 133 8.93 6.53 20.26
CA HIS A 133 8.91 6.60 21.72
C HIS A 133 9.72 5.45 22.34
N TYR A 134 9.71 4.26 21.72
CA TYR A 134 10.55 3.14 22.17
C TYR A 134 12.05 3.47 22.05
N VAL A 135 12.47 4.06 20.94
CA VAL A 135 13.86 4.48 20.68
C VAL A 135 14.29 5.65 21.55
N ALA A 136 13.49 6.72 21.59
CA ALA A 136 13.81 7.94 22.30
C ALA A 136 13.93 7.72 23.81
N PHE A 137 13.15 6.81 24.40
CA PHE A 137 13.14 6.57 25.84
C PHE A 137 13.81 5.25 26.23
N ALA A 138 14.81 4.80 25.46
CA ALA A 138 15.52 3.55 25.68
C ALA A 138 16.04 3.41 27.12
N GLY A 139 16.69 4.45 27.65
CA GLY A 139 17.25 4.41 29.01
C GLY A 139 16.19 4.27 30.10
N ASP A 140 15.03 4.94 29.95
CA ASP A 140 13.91 4.82 30.89
C ASP A 140 13.30 3.42 30.86
N ILE A 141 13.16 2.83 29.66
CA ILE A 141 12.65 1.47 29.47
C ILE A 141 13.59 0.45 30.12
N ILE A 142 14.89 0.56 29.89
CA ILE A 142 15.89 -0.35 30.46
C ILE A 142 15.94 -0.20 31.99
N ALA A 143 15.84 1.03 32.49
CA ALA A 143 15.77 1.27 33.93
C ALA A 143 14.47 0.71 34.54
N GLY A 144 13.36 0.76 33.79
CA GLY A 144 12.07 0.17 34.17
C GLY A 144 12.08 -1.36 34.19
N ALA A 145 12.83 -1.99 33.29
CA ALA A 145 12.99 -3.45 33.26
C ALA A 145 13.58 -4.00 34.58
N ALA A 146 14.43 -3.22 35.25
CA ALA A 146 15.01 -3.56 36.55
C ALA A 146 14.21 -3.02 37.74
N ASN A 147 13.24 -2.13 37.53
CA ASN A 147 12.54 -1.43 38.61
C ASN A 147 11.09 -1.05 38.22
N GLU A 148 10.13 -1.63 38.93
CA GLU A 148 8.70 -1.44 38.67
C GLU A 148 8.20 -0.01 38.87
N GLU A 149 8.80 0.76 39.78
CA GLU A 149 8.47 2.18 39.97
C GLU A 149 8.88 3.00 38.74
N LYS A 150 10.08 2.72 38.20
CA LYS A 150 10.56 3.36 36.96
C LYS A 150 9.73 2.93 35.75
N ALA A 151 9.32 1.65 35.67
CA ALA A 151 8.42 1.18 34.64
C ALA A 151 7.07 1.92 34.68
N ARG A 152 6.50 2.10 35.88
CA ARG A 152 5.28 2.91 36.08
C ARG A 152 5.47 4.37 35.68
N ALA A 153 6.60 4.99 36.04
CA ALA A 153 6.92 6.36 35.65
C ALA A 153 6.98 6.51 34.11
N TYR A 154 7.64 5.58 33.42
CA TYR A 154 7.67 5.53 31.96
C TYR A 154 6.27 5.38 31.35
N LEU A 155 5.44 4.49 31.88
CA LEU A 155 4.07 4.26 31.38
C LEU A 155 3.19 5.52 31.53
N ASN A 156 3.29 6.21 32.67
CA ASN A 156 2.55 7.45 32.91
C ASN A 156 2.96 8.52 31.89
N ARG A 157 4.27 8.73 31.71
CA ARG A 157 4.80 9.65 30.70
C ARG A 157 4.30 9.30 29.29
N ARG A 158 4.42 8.04 28.89
CA ARG A 158 3.99 7.57 27.57
C ARG A 158 2.50 7.81 27.34
N SER A 159 1.68 7.63 28.37
CA SER A 159 0.24 7.91 28.31
C SER A 159 -0.03 9.41 28.10
N GLU A 160 0.71 10.30 28.76
CA GLU A 160 0.63 11.75 28.57
C GLU A 160 1.07 12.16 27.16
N ASP A 161 2.24 11.67 26.72
CA ASP A 161 2.78 11.92 25.38
C ASP A 161 1.82 11.40 24.29
N PHE A 162 1.15 10.26 24.52
CA PHE A 162 0.18 9.72 23.59
C PHE A 162 -1.10 10.58 23.52
N LYS A 163 -1.57 11.13 24.64
CA LYS A 163 -2.72 12.06 24.65
C LYS A 163 -2.39 13.32 23.84
N ALA A 164 -1.20 13.88 24.04
CA ALA A 164 -0.73 15.05 23.29
C ALA A 164 -0.61 14.73 21.79
N PHE A 165 0.02 13.60 21.44
CA PHE A 165 0.15 13.13 20.06
C PHE A 165 -1.22 12.94 19.39
N LYS A 166 -2.17 12.30 20.08
CA LYS A 166 -3.51 12.06 19.54
C LYS A 166 -4.21 13.39 19.21
N SER A 167 -4.19 14.34 20.15
CA SER A 167 -4.81 15.66 19.94
C SER A 167 -4.14 16.46 18.81
N ALA A 168 -2.82 16.34 18.65
CA ALA A 168 -2.08 17.09 17.66
C ALA A 168 -2.24 16.52 16.24
N LEU A 169 -2.23 15.19 16.09
CA LEU A 169 -2.16 14.53 14.78
C LEU A 169 -3.42 13.72 14.44
N VAL A 170 -3.88 12.86 15.35
CA VAL A 170 -4.98 11.93 15.05
C VAL A 170 -6.29 12.69 14.84
N ASP A 171 -6.57 13.64 15.72
CA ASP A 171 -7.80 14.43 15.67
C ASP A 171 -7.78 15.49 14.55
N ARG A 172 -6.62 15.71 13.92
CA ARG A 172 -6.37 16.68 12.85
C ARG A 172 -5.73 16.05 11.60
N ALA A 173 -6.00 14.76 11.37
CA ALA A 173 -5.32 13.98 10.34
C ALA A 173 -5.49 14.55 8.92
N ASP A 174 -6.63 15.17 8.63
CA ASP A 174 -6.88 15.80 7.32
C ASP A 174 -5.98 17.03 7.10
N ASP A 175 -5.85 17.91 8.11
CA ASP A 175 -4.97 19.08 8.07
C ASP A 175 -3.50 18.65 7.91
N GLU A 176 -3.10 17.65 8.69
CA GLU A 176 -1.73 17.12 8.69
C GLU A 176 -1.38 16.48 7.34
N LEU A 177 -2.33 15.76 6.74
CA LEU A 177 -2.15 15.19 5.40
C LEU A 177 -1.83 16.30 4.39
N HIS A 178 -2.65 17.37 4.37
CA HIS A 178 -2.45 18.49 3.46
C HIS A 178 -1.09 19.16 3.69
N HIS A 179 -0.72 19.42 4.94
CA HIS A 179 0.58 19.99 5.28
C HIS A 179 1.74 19.14 4.76
N LEU A 180 1.71 17.81 4.97
CA LEU A 180 2.80 16.91 4.61
C LEU A 180 2.94 16.68 3.09
N VAL A 181 1.82 16.61 2.37
CA VAL A 181 1.86 16.40 0.92
C VAL A 181 2.26 17.66 0.16
N GLU A 182 1.97 18.85 0.70
CA GLU A 182 2.27 20.14 0.05
C GLU A 182 3.62 20.75 0.49
N ALA A 183 4.15 20.38 1.66
CA ALA A 183 5.45 20.87 2.11
C ALA A 183 6.58 20.44 1.16
N GLU A 184 7.50 21.34 0.79
CA GLU A 184 8.70 20.95 0.02
C GLU A 184 9.61 20.05 0.85
N ASP A 185 9.84 20.44 2.11
CA ASP A 185 10.58 19.69 3.12
C ASP A 185 9.70 19.43 4.36
N PRO A 186 9.13 18.21 4.52
CA PRO A 186 8.34 17.85 5.68
C PRO A 186 9.20 17.55 6.93
N GLY A 187 10.51 17.74 6.84
CA GLY A 187 11.49 17.42 7.87
C GLY A 187 11.72 15.92 8.05
N VAL A 188 12.39 15.57 9.14
CA VAL A 188 12.81 14.18 9.44
C VAL A 188 11.76 13.33 10.15
N GLY A 189 10.58 13.90 10.43
CA GLY A 189 9.43 13.18 11.01
C GLY A 189 9.61 12.63 12.42
N LEU A 190 10.67 13.02 13.13
CA LEU A 190 10.92 12.62 14.52
C LEU A 190 10.04 13.42 15.48
N MET A 191 9.24 12.72 16.28
CA MET A 191 8.37 13.31 17.31
C MET A 191 9.14 13.63 18.59
N PHE A 192 10.24 12.93 18.83
CA PHE A 192 11.04 13.01 20.04
C PHE A 192 12.50 13.23 19.66
N THR A 193 13.05 14.39 20.02
CA THR A 193 14.45 14.76 19.72
C THR A 193 15.35 14.71 20.94
N ASN A 194 14.76 14.80 22.14
CA ASN A 194 15.45 14.75 23.44
C ASN A 194 14.72 13.76 24.34
N GLY A 195 15.10 12.48 24.29
CA GLY A 195 14.41 11.44 25.04
C GLY A 195 15.29 10.71 26.04
N GLY A 196 14.77 10.56 27.26
CA GLY A 196 15.15 9.53 28.23
C GLY A 196 16.39 9.75 29.07
N ALA A 197 16.49 8.98 30.15
CA ALA A 197 17.73 8.81 30.89
C ALA A 197 18.84 8.24 30.00
N PRO A 198 20.13 8.45 30.36
CA PRO A 198 21.24 7.72 29.74
C PRO A 198 21.01 6.22 29.79
N LEU A 199 21.51 5.49 28.78
CA LEU A 199 21.43 4.03 28.77
C LEU A 199 22.11 3.45 30.03
N PRO A 200 21.38 2.69 30.86
CA PRO A 200 21.98 1.97 31.97
C PRO A 200 22.93 0.89 31.45
N ASP A 201 24.02 0.66 32.17
CA ASP A 201 24.94 -0.45 31.89
C ASP A 201 24.34 -1.77 32.41
N ASN A 202 23.42 -2.35 31.63
CA ASN A 202 22.80 -3.64 31.91
C ASN A 202 22.72 -4.51 30.63
N PRO A 203 23.72 -5.38 30.40
CA PRO A 203 23.83 -6.16 29.16
C PRO A 203 22.61 -7.05 28.88
N ARG A 204 21.96 -7.59 29.92
CA ARG A 204 20.78 -8.47 29.76
C ARG A 204 19.60 -7.70 29.18
N HIS A 205 19.17 -6.63 29.83
CA HIS A 205 18.00 -5.85 29.38
C HIS A 205 18.28 -5.11 28.07
N LEU A 206 19.52 -4.67 27.83
CA LEU A 206 19.95 -4.13 26.53
C LEU A 206 19.80 -5.16 25.41
N GLY A 207 20.24 -6.40 25.64
CA GLY A 207 20.12 -7.49 24.67
C GLY A 207 18.66 -7.77 24.31
N GLU A 208 17.79 -7.84 25.31
CA GLU A 208 16.35 -8.03 25.11
C GLU A 208 15.71 -6.84 24.35
N TYR A 209 16.05 -5.61 24.76
CA TYR A 209 15.57 -4.37 24.15
C TYR A 209 15.88 -4.28 22.65
N PHE A 210 17.13 -4.54 22.27
CA PHE A 210 17.54 -4.52 20.86
C PHE A 210 16.95 -5.69 20.07
N LYS A 211 16.85 -6.88 20.68
CA LYS A 211 16.23 -8.05 20.04
C LYS A 211 14.74 -7.80 19.75
N ALA A 212 14.02 -7.18 20.68
CA ALA A 212 12.61 -6.82 20.48
C ALA A 212 12.42 -5.85 19.32
N TYR A 213 13.22 -4.78 19.25
CA TYR A 213 13.14 -3.84 18.14
C TYR A 213 13.50 -4.48 16.81
N ARG A 214 14.55 -5.32 16.77
CA ARG A 214 14.89 -6.10 15.57
C ARG A 214 13.69 -6.88 15.05
N ILE A 215 13.10 -7.71 15.92
CA ILE A 215 12.04 -8.63 15.52
C ILE A 215 10.76 -7.89 15.17
N LEU A 216 10.36 -6.90 15.96
CA LEU A 216 9.08 -6.21 15.79
C LEU A 216 9.14 -5.13 14.71
N ARG A 217 10.31 -4.54 14.44
CA ARG A 217 10.45 -3.42 13.50
C ARG A 217 11.25 -3.79 12.26
N PHE A 218 12.53 -4.13 12.38
CA PHE A 218 13.36 -4.45 11.21
C PHE A 218 12.82 -5.65 10.44
N ASP A 219 12.67 -6.80 11.10
CA ASP A 219 12.28 -8.06 10.46
C ASP A 219 10.86 -7.97 9.86
N ARG A 220 9.94 -7.26 10.53
CA ARG A 220 8.57 -7.03 10.02
C ARG A 220 8.56 -6.13 8.79
N GLN A 221 9.31 -5.02 8.79
CA GLN A 221 9.39 -4.11 7.65
C GLN A 221 10.08 -4.77 6.45
N ILE A 222 11.16 -5.53 6.69
CA ILE A 222 11.85 -6.31 5.64
C ILE A 222 10.89 -7.36 5.09
N GLY A 223 10.24 -8.12 5.98
CA GLY A 223 9.29 -9.17 5.62
C GLY A 223 8.08 -8.64 4.85
N TYR A 224 7.58 -7.45 5.20
CA TYR A 224 6.52 -6.77 4.45
C TYR A 224 6.99 -6.43 3.03
N CYS A 225 8.17 -5.83 2.87
CA CYS A 225 8.72 -5.53 1.56
C CYS A 225 8.92 -6.81 0.73
N ASP A 226 9.48 -7.85 1.34
CA ASP A 226 9.69 -9.14 0.68
C ASP A 226 8.37 -9.82 0.31
N LEU A 227 7.31 -9.67 1.10
CA LEU A 227 5.98 -10.14 0.73
C LEU A 227 5.43 -9.40 -0.48
N MET A 228 5.46 -8.06 -0.45
CA MET A 228 4.92 -7.22 -1.52
C MET A 228 5.68 -7.38 -2.84
N LEU A 229 6.98 -7.68 -2.76
CA LEU A 229 7.84 -7.90 -3.92
C LEU A 229 7.83 -9.36 -4.44
N ARG A 230 7.04 -10.26 -3.83
CA ARG A 230 6.88 -11.63 -4.36
C ARG A 230 6.09 -11.64 -5.66
N GLU A 231 6.52 -12.50 -6.57
CA GLU A 231 5.79 -12.76 -7.81
C GLU A 231 4.57 -13.68 -7.60
N LYS A 232 4.58 -14.48 -6.52
CA LYS A 232 3.52 -15.44 -6.18
C LYS A 232 2.51 -14.81 -5.22
N GLY A 233 1.28 -14.63 -5.71
CA GLY A 233 0.14 -14.11 -4.94
C GLY A 233 -1.09 -13.99 -5.85
N ALA A 234 -2.31 -13.93 -5.32
CA ALA A 234 -3.48 -13.71 -6.19
C ALA A 234 -3.45 -12.28 -6.76
N PHE A 235 -3.92 -12.09 -7.99
CA PHE A 235 -3.89 -10.78 -8.67
C PHE A 235 -4.57 -9.66 -7.86
N TRP A 236 -5.63 -10.01 -7.12
CA TRP A 236 -6.40 -9.10 -6.27
C TRP A 236 -5.82 -8.92 -4.86
N THR A 237 -4.80 -9.71 -4.49
CA THR A 237 -4.14 -9.63 -3.18
C THR A 237 -2.72 -9.13 -3.35
N TYR A 238 -2.47 -7.87 -2.96
CA TYR A 238 -1.15 -7.31 -2.59
C TYR A 238 0.08 -7.91 -3.32
N ALA A 239 0.05 -7.93 -4.66
CA ALA A 239 1.11 -8.50 -5.49
C ALA A 239 1.43 -7.56 -6.67
N PRO A 240 1.95 -6.34 -6.42
CA PRO A 240 2.18 -5.33 -7.45
C PRO A 240 3.13 -5.83 -8.55
N VAL A 241 4.13 -6.67 -8.24
CA VAL A 241 5.00 -7.29 -9.25
C VAL A 241 4.22 -8.15 -10.24
N ARG A 242 3.28 -8.97 -9.75
CA ARG A 242 2.43 -9.81 -10.60
C ARG A 242 1.45 -8.95 -11.41
N GLN A 243 0.94 -7.88 -10.81
CA GLN A 243 0.04 -6.94 -11.50
C GLN A 243 0.75 -6.29 -12.68
N ALA A 244 1.94 -5.72 -12.47
CA ALA A 244 2.76 -5.13 -13.53
C ALA A 244 3.02 -6.14 -14.67
N LYS A 245 3.52 -7.35 -14.33
CA LYS A 245 3.79 -8.39 -15.34
C LYS A 245 2.54 -8.77 -16.13
N LEU A 246 1.41 -9.04 -15.45
CA LEU A 246 0.19 -9.49 -16.13
C LEU A 246 -0.39 -8.40 -17.03
N ILE A 247 -0.50 -7.18 -16.51
CA ILE A 247 -1.08 -6.05 -17.25
C ILE A 247 -0.19 -5.72 -18.46
N GLY A 248 1.12 -5.63 -18.26
CA GLY A 248 2.08 -5.42 -19.35
C GLY A 248 2.05 -6.56 -20.39
N SER A 249 1.91 -7.81 -19.96
CA SER A 249 1.79 -8.95 -20.88
C SER A 249 0.50 -8.89 -21.70
N VAL A 250 -0.63 -8.54 -21.08
CA VAL A 250 -1.91 -8.38 -21.80
C VAL A 250 -1.79 -7.28 -22.85
N ALA A 251 -1.26 -6.12 -22.48
CA ALA A 251 -1.06 -5.02 -23.41
C ALA A 251 -0.15 -5.43 -24.59
N MET A 252 0.97 -6.10 -24.31
CA MET A 252 1.91 -6.56 -25.34
C MET A 252 1.30 -7.61 -26.27
N VAL A 253 0.55 -8.58 -25.73
CA VAL A 253 -0.15 -9.59 -26.52
C VAL A 253 -1.19 -8.93 -27.43
N CYS A 254 -1.94 -7.95 -26.93
CA CYS A 254 -2.90 -7.20 -27.73
C CYS A 254 -2.22 -6.41 -28.86
N VAL A 255 -1.10 -5.73 -28.60
CA VAL A 255 -0.33 -5.02 -29.63
C VAL A 255 0.16 -6.00 -30.70
N PHE A 256 0.71 -7.15 -30.30
CA PHE A 256 1.13 -8.19 -31.23
C PHE A 256 -0.04 -8.72 -32.06
N ALA A 257 -1.20 -8.99 -31.44
CA ALA A 257 -2.40 -9.43 -32.14
C ALA A 257 -2.87 -8.40 -33.17
N ILE A 258 -2.85 -7.10 -32.85
CA ILE A 258 -3.18 -6.03 -33.81
C ILE A 258 -2.27 -6.09 -35.02
N LEU A 259 -0.95 -6.23 -34.83
CA LEU A 259 0.03 -6.30 -35.93
C LEU A 259 -0.19 -7.54 -36.80
N VAL A 260 -0.42 -8.70 -36.20
CA VAL A 260 -0.71 -9.95 -36.94
C VAL A 260 -2.00 -9.82 -37.73
N LEU A 261 -3.09 -9.32 -37.13
CA LEU A 261 -4.37 -9.15 -37.80
C LEU A 261 -4.28 -8.16 -38.97
N HIS A 262 -3.56 -7.04 -38.82
CA HIS A 262 -3.30 -6.12 -39.92
C HIS A 262 -2.43 -6.75 -41.02
N GLY A 263 -1.43 -7.55 -40.64
CA GLY A 263 -0.63 -8.32 -41.59
C GLY A 263 -1.47 -9.31 -42.40
N LEU A 264 -2.42 -9.98 -41.76
CA LEU A 264 -3.36 -10.88 -42.44
C LEU A 264 -4.25 -10.11 -43.42
N VAL A 265 -4.80 -8.95 -43.05
CA VAL A 265 -5.57 -8.10 -43.97
C VAL A 265 -4.72 -7.69 -45.18
N PHE A 266 -3.47 -7.28 -44.94
CA PHE A 266 -2.55 -6.87 -46.01
C PHE A 266 -2.23 -8.02 -46.98
N VAL A 267 -1.86 -9.20 -46.47
CA VAL A 267 -1.61 -10.39 -47.29
C VAL A 267 -2.88 -10.81 -48.03
N GLY A 268 -4.03 -10.78 -47.36
CA GLY A 268 -5.33 -11.07 -47.96
C GLY A 268 -5.68 -10.10 -49.10
N ALA A 269 -5.28 -8.83 -48.99
CA ALA A 269 -5.44 -7.86 -50.05
C ALA A 269 -4.54 -8.15 -51.26
N LEU A 270 -3.27 -8.52 -51.03
CA LEU A 270 -2.33 -8.86 -52.11
C LEU A 270 -2.66 -10.18 -52.80
N ALA A 271 -3.03 -11.20 -52.03
CA ALA A 271 -3.32 -12.55 -52.54
C ALA A 271 -4.79 -12.76 -52.93
N ASP A 272 -5.60 -11.70 -52.85
CA ASP A 272 -7.04 -11.70 -53.09
C ASP A 272 -7.82 -12.80 -52.33
N VAL A 273 -7.48 -13.02 -51.06
CA VAL A 273 -8.15 -14.02 -50.20
C VAL A 273 -9.29 -13.35 -49.42
N PRO A 274 -10.58 -13.57 -49.76
CA PRO A 274 -11.69 -12.80 -49.17
C PRO A 274 -11.83 -13.02 -47.66
N ALA A 275 -11.57 -14.25 -47.18
CA ALA A 275 -11.65 -14.58 -45.76
C ALA A 275 -10.69 -13.73 -44.89
N MET A 276 -9.55 -13.32 -45.44
CA MET A 276 -8.56 -12.49 -44.73
C MET A 276 -8.89 -10.99 -44.73
N LYS A 277 -9.86 -10.57 -45.54
CA LYS A 277 -10.36 -9.19 -45.63
C LYS A 277 -11.71 -9.00 -44.94
N GLY A 278 -12.23 -10.07 -44.33
CA GLY A 278 -13.55 -10.07 -43.73
C GLY A 278 -13.65 -9.10 -42.53
N PRO A 279 -14.83 -8.55 -42.25
CA PRO A 279 -15.04 -7.60 -41.15
C PRO A 279 -14.65 -8.17 -39.78
N ALA A 280 -14.70 -9.50 -39.61
CA ALA A 280 -14.27 -10.19 -38.38
C ALA A 280 -12.82 -9.89 -37.99
N ILE A 281 -11.90 -9.78 -38.95
CA ILE A 281 -10.49 -9.53 -38.67
C ILE A 281 -10.28 -8.08 -38.21
N HIS A 282 -10.98 -7.13 -38.85
CA HIS A 282 -10.96 -5.73 -38.42
C HIS A 282 -11.57 -5.54 -37.03
N VAL A 283 -12.71 -6.16 -36.76
CA VAL A 283 -13.37 -6.11 -35.44
C VAL A 283 -12.46 -6.73 -34.37
N ALA A 284 -11.82 -7.87 -34.64
CA ALA A 284 -10.86 -8.48 -33.72
C ALA A 284 -9.65 -7.58 -33.42
N ALA A 285 -9.17 -6.82 -34.43
CA ALA A 285 -8.10 -5.86 -34.24
C ALA A 285 -8.56 -4.68 -33.35
N ILE A 286 -9.77 -4.16 -33.56
CA ILE A 286 -10.36 -3.10 -32.74
C ILE A 286 -10.57 -3.58 -31.30
N TRP A 287 -11.12 -4.78 -31.10
CA TRP A 287 -11.27 -5.39 -29.77
C TRP A 287 -9.94 -5.55 -29.06
N SER A 288 -8.89 -5.98 -29.78
CA SER A 288 -7.54 -6.06 -29.22
C SER A 288 -7.02 -4.70 -28.78
N ALA A 289 -7.26 -3.64 -29.56
CA ALA A 289 -6.90 -2.27 -29.20
C ALA A 289 -7.67 -1.77 -27.96
N ILE A 290 -8.97 -2.07 -27.86
CA ILE A 290 -9.80 -1.72 -26.69
C ILE A 290 -9.30 -2.44 -25.43
N ILE A 291 -8.92 -3.72 -25.52
CA ILE A 291 -8.37 -4.48 -24.39
C ILE A 291 -6.99 -3.93 -23.98
N ALA A 292 -6.13 -3.57 -24.94
CA ALA A 292 -4.84 -2.93 -24.66
C ALA A 292 -5.02 -1.60 -23.90
N LEU A 293 -5.98 -0.78 -24.35
CA LEU A 293 -6.33 0.47 -23.68
C LEU A 293 -6.86 0.23 -22.26
N ALA A 294 -7.74 -0.75 -22.08
CA ALA A 294 -8.26 -1.13 -20.77
C ALA A 294 -7.16 -1.59 -19.81
N ALA A 295 -6.22 -2.41 -20.29
CA ALA A 295 -5.04 -2.83 -19.54
C ALA A 295 -4.22 -1.61 -19.11
N ARG A 296 -3.98 -0.66 -20.02
CA ARG A 296 -3.25 0.58 -19.73
C ARG A 296 -3.97 1.46 -18.70
N THR A 297 -5.29 1.61 -18.80
CA THR A 297 -6.08 2.36 -17.81
C THR A 297 -5.99 1.73 -16.42
N ILE A 298 -6.00 0.39 -16.32
CA ILE A 298 -5.81 -0.31 -15.03
C ILE A 298 -4.38 -0.12 -14.52
N GLU A 299 -3.38 -0.17 -15.40
CA GLU A 299 -1.98 0.09 -15.07
C GLU A 299 -1.80 1.48 -14.46
N GLU A 300 -2.33 2.52 -15.11
CA GLU A 300 -2.25 3.90 -14.66
C GLU A 300 -3.02 4.13 -13.35
N GLY A 301 -4.12 3.41 -13.13
CA GLY A 301 -4.90 3.48 -11.90
C GLY A 301 -4.26 2.74 -10.70
N PHE A 302 -3.54 1.64 -10.93
CA PHE A 302 -2.86 0.91 -9.86
C PHE A 302 -1.41 1.34 -9.62
N GLN A 303 -0.75 1.87 -10.65
CA GLN A 303 0.68 2.19 -10.68
C GLN A 303 1.60 1.09 -10.09
N PRO A 304 1.46 -0.17 -10.52
CA PRO A 304 2.14 -1.29 -9.87
C PRO A 304 3.66 -1.19 -10.01
N GLU A 305 4.19 -0.66 -11.11
CA GLU A 305 5.64 -0.49 -11.30
C GLU A 305 6.23 0.55 -10.35
N THR A 306 5.56 1.69 -10.20
CA THR A 306 5.95 2.74 -9.24
C THR A 306 5.95 2.21 -7.80
N GLU A 307 4.92 1.44 -7.42
CA GLU A 307 4.84 0.80 -6.10
C GLU A 307 5.98 -0.22 -5.89
N VAL A 308 6.29 -1.03 -6.92
CA VAL A 308 7.41 -1.98 -6.86
C VAL A 308 8.74 -1.28 -6.69
N GLU A 309 9.00 -0.21 -7.46
CA GLU A 309 10.27 0.50 -7.39
C GLU A 309 10.46 1.22 -6.05
N ARG A 310 9.41 1.89 -5.55
CA ARG A 310 9.42 2.49 -4.21
C ARG A 310 9.78 1.46 -3.13
N LEU A 311 9.14 0.28 -3.17
CA LEU A 311 9.39 -0.78 -2.19
C LEU A 311 10.78 -1.41 -2.34
N ARG A 312 11.34 -1.49 -3.55
CA ARG A 312 12.73 -1.96 -3.76
C ARG A 312 13.72 -1.00 -3.11
N GLN A 313 13.56 0.31 -3.36
CA GLN A 313 14.43 1.34 -2.79
C GLN A 313 14.34 1.35 -1.27
N TYR A 314 13.12 1.36 -0.72
CA TYR A 314 12.90 1.27 0.72
C TYR A 314 13.55 0.02 1.31
N ARG A 315 13.34 -1.17 0.71
CA ARG A 315 13.94 -2.42 1.18
C ARG A 315 15.47 -2.38 1.17
N LEU A 316 16.09 -1.80 0.15
CA LEU A 316 17.55 -1.67 0.06
C LEU A 316 18.09 -0.78 1.19
N SER A 317 17.49 0.39 1.41
CA SER A 317 17.87 1.29 2.50
C SER A 317 17.65 0.64 3.87
N LEU A 318 16.52 -0.04 4.05
CA LEU A 318 16.16 -0.79 5.25
C LEU A 318 17.21 -1.86 5.60
N ARG A 319 17.66 -2.63 4.59
CA ARG A 319 18.70 -3.66 4.77
C ARG A 319 20.05 -3.08 5.14
N ARG A 320 20.45 -1.94 4.55
CA ARG A 320 21.71 -1.26 4.90
C ARG A 320 21.71 -0.80 6.36
N ILE A 321 20.61 -0.20 6.82
CA ILE A 321 20.46 0.21 8.22
C ILE A 321 20.48 -1.01 9.14
N PHE A 322 19.80 -2.09 8.75
CA PHE A 322 19.77 -3.33 9.52
C PHE A 322 21.14 -4.03 9.61
N GLU A 323 21.92 -4.03 8.54
CA GLU A 323 23.29 -4.55 8.51
C GLU A 323 24.18 -3.76 9.49
N ARG A 324 24.09 -2.42 9.49
CA ARG A 324 24.81 -1.57 10.46
C ARG A 324 24.38 -1.86 11.90
N PHE A 325 23.08 -1.98 12.15
CA PHE A 325 22.53 -2.34 13.47
C PHE A 325 23.05 -3.70 13.96
N SER A 326 23.17 -4.67 13.05
CA SER A 326 23.56 -6.05 13.38
C SER A 326 25.08 -6.22 13.53
N ALA A 327 25.87 -5.43 12.79
CA ALA A 327 27.33 -5.53 12.79
C ALA A 327 28.00 -4.83 13.98
N THR A 328 27.32 -3.87 14.62
CA THR A 328 27.87 -3.13 15.77
C THR A 328 27.49 -3.79 17.09
N GLU A 329 28.40 -3.76 18.06
CA GLU A 329 28.11 -4.08 19.47
C GLU A 329 27.81 -2.83 20.31
N ASP A 330 28.18 -1.64 19.82
CA ASP A 330 27.96 -0.36 20.51
C ASP A 330 26.45 -0.06 20.62
N PRO A 331 25.89 0.02 21.84
CA PRO A 331 24.49 0.36 22.06
C PRO A 331 24.08 1.71 21.46
N GLN A 332 24.98 2.71 21.44
CA GLN A 332 24.67 4.02 20.90
C GLN A 332 24.52 3.97 19.38
N GLU A 333 25.42 3.25 18.70
CA GLU A 333 25.31 3.05 17.25
C GLU A 333 24.07 2.22 16.88
N LYS A 334 23.65 1.26 17.72
CA LYS A 334 22.37 0.57 17.55
C LYS A 334 21.19 1.54 17.64
N LEU A 335 21.15 2.41 18.65
CA LEU A 335 20.08 3.42 18.77
C LEU A 335 20.05 4.39 17.59
N ARG A 336 21.21 4.80 17.07
CA ARG A 336 21.29 5.62 15.85
C ARG A 336 20.70 4.88 14.64
N ALA A 337 21.02 3.60 14.46
CA ALA A 337 20.43 2.80 13.40
C ALA A 337 18.90 2.63 13.56
N MET A 338 18.40 2.46 14.79
CA MET A 338 16.96 2.45 15.06
C MET A 338 16.31 3.79 14.73
N THR A 339 16.98 4.90 15.06
CA THR A 339 16.48 6.26 14.76
C THR A 339 16.43 6.51 13.26
N ASP A 340 17.47 6.11 12.53
CA ASP A 340 17.54 6.24 11.08
C ASP A 340 16.49 5.37 10.37
N LEU A 341 16.13 4.21 10.94
CA LEU A 341 14.99 3.44 10.46
C LEU A 341 13.67 4.21 10.58
N GLU A 342 13.44 4.89 11.70
CA GLU A 342 12.20 5.66 11.88
C GLU A 342 12.13 6.88 10.97
N LYS A 343 13.27 7.53 10.67
CA LYS A 343 13.35 8.58 9.64
C LYS A 343 13.04 8.02 8.25
N LEU A 344 13.69 6.92 7.86
CA LEU A 344 13.45 6.27 6.58
C LEU A 344 11.98 5.84 6.41
N SER A 345 11.37 5.33 7.49
CA SER A 345 9.94 4.97 7.49
C SER A 345 9.04 6.19 7.28
N PHE A 346 9.43 7.36 7.78
CA PHE A 346 8.70 8.61 7.55
C PHE A 346 8.83 9.04 6.09
N GLU A 347 10.05 9.04 5.56
CA GLU A 347 10.31 9.38 4.16
C GLU A 347 9.52 8.48 3.20
N GLU A 348 9.52 7.16 3.43
CA GLU A 348 8.72 6.22 2.61
C GLU A 348 7.22 6.54 2.68
N MET A 349 6.71 6.82 3.88
CA MET A 349 5.32 7.20 4.08
C MET A 349 4.97 8.48 3.32
N ILE A 350 5.83 9.51 3.37
CA ILE A 350 5.61 10.76 2.61
C ILE A 350 5.59 10.49 1.11
N LEU A 351 6.55 9.72 0.59
CA LEU A 351 6.57 9.35 -0.83
C LEU A 351 5.31 8.57 -1.23
N PHE A 352 4.84 7.66 -0.36
CA PHE A 352 3.57 6.97 -0.55
C PHE A 352 2.40 7.95 -0.60
N LEU A 353 2.30 8.87 0.36
CA LEU A 353 1.21 9.82 0.46
C LEU A 353 1.17 10.76 -0.74
N ARG A 354 2.31 11.35 -1.13
CA ARG A 354 2.40 12.25 -2.30
C ARG A 354 2.02 11.56 -3.60
N GLY A 355 2.62 10.40 -3.88
CA GLY A 355 2.32 9.65 -5.09
C GLY A 355 0.84 9.28 -5.20
N ASN A 356 0.22 8.89 -4.08
CA ASN A 356 -1.21 8.61 -4.08
C ASN A 356 -2.06 9.87 -4.06
N TYR A 357 -1.62 10.99 -3.48
CA TYR A 357 -2.34 12.27 -3.47
C TYR A 357 -2.45 12.86 -4.88
N GLU A 358 -1.38 12.78 -5.68
CA GLU A 358 -1.31 13.25 -7.06
C GLU A 358 -2.04 12.32 -8.06
N ALA A 359 -2.14 11.02 -7.76
CA ALA A 359 -2.79 10.06 -8.65
C ALA A 359 -4.25 10.46 -8.96
N GLN A 360 -4.56 10.74 -10.23
CA GLN A 360 -5.90 11.18 -10.64
C GLN A 360 -6.98 10.12 -10.41
N TYR A 361 -6.59 8.85 -10.52
CA TYR A 361 -7.46 7.71 -10.27
C TYR A 361 -7.01 7.03 -8.99
N VAL A 362 -7.91 6.98 -8.01
CA VAL A 362 -7.73 6.12 -6.85
C VAL A 362 -8.43 4.82 -7.14
N MET A 363 -7.64 3.77 -7.11
CA MET A 363 -8.13 2.42 -6.93
C MET A 363 -7.64 1.85 -5.60
#